data_AF-A0AAU4LII2-F1
#
_entry.id   AF-A0AAU4LII2-F1
#
_cell.length_a   1.000
_cell.length_b   1.000
_cell.length_c   1.000
_cell.angle_alpha   90.00
_cell.angle_beta   90.00
_cell.angle_gamma   90.00
#
_symmetry.space_group_name_H-M   'P 1'
#
loop_
_entity.id
_entity.type
_entity.pdbx_description
1 polymer ?
#
loop_
_entity_poly.entity_id
_entity_poly.type
_entity_poly.pdbx_seq_one_letter_code
_entity_poly.pdbx_strand_id
1 'polypeptide(L)' 'MDAPRGVRLKVETSYDDGKSWTEATTVRKASGFTATVERPSRVHGDTYVTLRVTATDAAGNSVQQTVDRAYLHRGVA' A
#
# COMPACT_ATOMS: atom_id res chain seq x y z
N MET A 1 7.60 -3.64 26.70
CA MET A 1 7.92 -2.84 25.50
C MET A 1 6.77 -1.88 25.28
N ASP A 2 7.04 -0.59 25.16
CA ASP A 2 6.01 0.39 24.79
C ASP A 2 5.59 0.17 23.33
N ALA A 3 4.31 0.40 23.04
CA ALA A 3 3.83 0.36 21.67
C ALA A 3 4.49 1.48 20.82
N PRO A 4 4.75 1.24 19.52
CA PRO A 4 5.25 2.27 18.62
C PRO A 4 4.35 3.51 18.63
N ARG A 5 4.97 4.70 18.71
CA ARG A 5 4.26 6.00 18.73
C ARG A 5 4.64 6.82 17.51
N GLY A 6 3.74 7.73 17.12
CA GLY A 6 3.97 8.65 16.00
C GLY A 6 4.19 7.94 14.66
N VAL A 7 3.60 6.76 14.49
CA VAL A 7 3.75 5.96 13.26
C VAL A 7 3.28 6.75 12.04
N ARG A 8 4.12 6.78 11.02
CA ARG A 8 3.79 7.20 9.65
C ARG A 8 3.72 5.96 8.77
N LEU A 9 2.77 5.97 7.83
CA LEU A 9 2.56 4.86 6.90
C LEU A 9 2.74 5.36 5.47
N LYS A 10 3.58 4.67 4.71
CA LYS A 10 3.65 4.76 3.25
C LYS A 10 3.06 3.48 2.67
N VAL A 11 2.12 3.61 1.75
CA VAL A 11 1.57 2.49 0.98
C VAL A 11 1.89 2.70 -0.48
N GLU A 12 2.45 1.69 -1.12
CA GLU A 12 2.75 1.65 -2.53
C GLU A 12 2.02 0.48 -3.19
N THR A 13 1.58 0.72 -4.42
CA THR A 13 0.79 -0.21 -5.22
C THR A 13 1.58 -0.59 -6.46
N SER A 14 1.50 -1.86 -6.84
CA SER A 14 2.06 -2.37 -8.08
C SER A 14 0.99 -3.16 -8.82
N TYR A 15 0.99 -3.01 -10.15
CA TYR A 15 0.10 -3.67 -11.09
C TYR A 15 0.85 -4.60 -12.06
N ASP A 16 2.12 -4.87 -11.77
CA ASP A 16 3.05 -5.64 -12.59
C ASP A 16 3.93 -6.58 -11.75
N ASP A 17 3.34 -7.15 -10.69
CA ASP A 17 3.97 -8.07 -9.74
C ASP A 17 5.25 -7.50 -9.08
N GLY A 18 5.21 -6.22 -8.68
CA GLY A 18 6.25 -5.56 -7.89
C GLY A 18 7.40 -4.95 -8.70
N LYS A 19 7.30 -4.91 -10.04
CA LYS A 19 8.34 -4.33 -10.91
C LYS A 19 8.35 -2.81 -10.86
N SER A 20 7.17 -2.20 -10.85
CA SER A 20 6.98 -0.76 -10.67
C SER A 20 6.01 -0.46 -9.55
N TRP A 21 6.20 0.69 -8.90
CA TRP A 21 5.46 1.09 -7.71
C TRP A 21 4.90 2.50 -7.87
N THR A 22 3.67 2.70 -7.43
CA THR A 22 3.02 4.01 -7.34
C THR A 22 2.53 4.21 -5.91
N GLU A 23 2.90 5.34 -5.32
CA GLU A 23 2.48 5.67 -3.95
C GLU A 23 0.98 5.96 -3.91
N ALA A 24 0.30 5.34 -2.95
CA ALA A 24 -1.11 5.55 -2.66
C ALA A 24 -1.28 6.70 -1.65
N THR A 25 -2.28 7.54 -1.87
CA THR A 25 -2.64 8.57 -0.89
C THR A 25 -3.07 7.92 0.42
N THR A 26 -2.34 8.21 1.49
CA THR A 26 -2.55 7.59 2.80
C THR A 26 -3.00 8.63 3.83
N VAL A 27 -4.04 8.31 4.58
CA VAL A 27 -4.62 9.18 5.63
C VAL A 27 -4.63 8.44 6.95
N ARG A 28 -4.11 9.09 8.00
CA ARG A 28 -4.19 8.59 9.38
C ARG A 28 -5.61 8.73 9.91
N LYS A 29 -6.12 7.68 10.57
CA LYS A 29 -7.40 7.64 11.29
C LYS A 29 -7.15 7.50 12.79
N ALA A 30 -8.21 7.58 13.60
CA ALA A 30 -8.12 7.46 15.05
C ALA A 30 -7.44 6.15 15.50
N SER A 31 -7.73 5.04 14.82
CA SER A 31 -7.23 3.70 15.15
C SER A 31 -6.56 2.98 13.96
N GLY A 32 -5.93 3.70 13.05
CA GLY A 32 -5.23 3.07 11.91
C GLY A 32 -4.94 4.03 10.77
N PHE A 33 -4.84 3.47 9.55
CA PHE A 33 -4.58 4.21 8.32
C PHE A 33 -5.52 3.73 7.22
N THR A 34 -5.84 4.62 6.29
CA THR A 34 -6.54 4.30 5.05
C THR A 34 -5.66 4.71 3.89
N ALA A 35 -5.49 3.84 2.90
CA ALA A 35 -4.82 4.15 1.64
C ALA A 35 -5.83 4.05 0.49
N THR A 36 -5.85 5.06 -0.38
CA THR A 36 -6.67 5.07 -1.59
C THR A 36 -5.87 4.43 -2.72
N VAL A 37 -6.36 3.31 -3.25
CA VAL A 37 -5.75 2.62 -4.39
C VAL A 37 -6.59 2.86 -5.64
N GLU A 38 -6.05 3.65 -6.55
CA GLU A 38 -6.71 4.00 -7.82
C GLU A 38 -6.26 3.09 -8.94
N ARG A 39 -7.19 2.73 -9.84
CA ARG A 39 -6.87 2.00 -11.05
C ARG A 39 -6.18 2.92 -12.06
N PRO A 40 -4.94 2.61 -12.50
CA PRO A 40 -4.31 3.37 -13.57
C PRO A 40 -5.04 3.16 -14.89
N SER A 41 -5.20 4.22 -15.68
CA SER A 41 -5.89 4.18 -16.99
C SER A 41 -5.27 3.21 -17.99
N ARG A 42 -3.96 2.93 -17.86
CA ARG A 42 -3.21 1.95 -18.68
C ARG A 42 -3.55 0.48 -18.41
N VAL A 43 -4.35 0.17 -17.38
CA VAL A 43 -4.70 -1.20 -16.99
C VAL A 43 -6.11 -1.52 -17.49
N HIS A 44 -6.20 -2.22 -18.62
CA HIS A 44 -7.49 -2.49 -19.29
C HIS A 44 -8.16 -3.83 -18.91
N GLY A 45 -7.40 -4.82 -18.44
CA GLY A 45 -7.91 -6.14 -18.07
C GLY A 45 -7.89 -6.43 -16.56
N ASP A 46 -8.19 -7.67 -16.21
CA ASP A 46 -7.94 -8.21 -14.87
C ASP A 46 -6.45 -8.07 -14.52
N THR A 47 -6.16 -7.56 -13.32
CA THR A 47 -4.80 -7.50 -12.82
C THR A 47 -4.73 -7.75 -11.33
N TYR A 48 -3.67 -8.41 -10.87
CA TYR A 48 -3.40 -8.51 -9.45
C TYR A 48 -2.71 -7.25 -8.95
N VAL A 49 -3.19 -6.74 -7.82
CA VAL A 49 -2.55 -5.63 -7.12
C VAL A 49 -1.62 -6.21 -6.06
N THR A 50 -0.37 -5.77 -6.08
CA THR A 50 0.61 -6.05 -5.03
C THR A 50 0.78 -4.79 -4.18
N LEU A 51 0.78 -4.94 -2.85
CA LEU A 51 0.93 -3.82 -1.92
C LEU A 51 2.28 -3.91 -1.21
N ARG A 52 2.98 -2.77 -1.11
CA ARG A 52 4.14 -2.60 -0.24
C ARG A 52 3.82 -1.54 0.80
N VAL A 53 3.91 -1.92 2.06
CA VAL A 53 3.56 -1.09 3.21
C VAL A 53 4.80 -0.87 4.04
N THR A 54 5.18 0.38 4.26
CA THR A 54 6.29 0.77 5.13
C THR A 54 5.76 1.60 6.28
N ALA A 55 5.92 1.09 7.49
CA ALA A 55 5.58 1.78 8.73
C ALA A 55 6.84 2.23 9.46
N THR A 56 6.91 3.50 9.83
CA THR A 56 8.06 4.05 10.58
C THR A 56 7.56 4.80 11.80
N ASP A 57 8.10 4.49 12.98
CA ASP A 57 7.75 5.18 14.22
C ASP A 57 8.57 6.45 14.46
N ALA A 58 8.25 7.19 15.52
CA ALA A 58 8.96 8.42 15.87
C ALA A 58 10.40 8.19 16.37
N ALA A 59 10.75 6.96 16.79
CA ALA A 59 12.10 6.59 17.19
C ALA A 59 12.97 6.14 16.00
N GLY A 60 12.38 6.02 14.81
CA GLY A 60 13.06 5.60 13.59
C GLY A 60 13.01 4.10 13.32
N ASN A 61 12.31 3.31 14.14
CA ASN A 61 12.11 1.88 13.86
C ASN A 61 11.20 1.72 12.64
N SER A 62 11.51 0.75 11.78
CA SER A 62 10.79 0.54 10.53
C SER A 62 10.45 -0.92 10.28
N VAL A 63 9.27 -1.15 9.74
CA VAL A 63 8.86 -2.43 9.15
C VAL A 63 8.38 -2.17 7.74
N GLN A 64 8.84 -3.00 6.79
CA GLN A 64 8.30 -3.05 5.44
C GLN A 64 7.72 -4.43 5.19
N GLN A 65 6.48 -4.47 4.70
CA GLN A 65 5.80 -5.69 4.29
C GLN A 65 5.36 -5.57 2.84
N THR A 66 5.62 -6.61 2.06
CA THR A 66 5.04 -6.79 0.73
C THR A 66 3.98 -7.88 0.81
N VAL A 67 2.79 -7.61 0.25
CA VAL A 67 1.72 -8.59 0.09
C VAL A 67 1.52 -8.80 -1.41
N ASP A 68 2.10 -9.90 -1.89
CA ASP A 68 2.00 -10.30 -3.30
C ASP A 68 0.56 -10.68 -3.65
N ARG A 69 0.07 -10.13 -4.76
CA ARG A 69 -1.28 -10.39 -5.26
C ARG A 69 -2.36 -10.25 -4.18
N ALA A 70 -2.27 -9.17 -3.39
CA ALA A 70 -3.16 -8.86 -2.27
C ALA A 70 -4.64 -8.95 -2.65
N TYR A 71 -5.00 -8.54 -3.86
CA TYR A 71 -6.33 -8.77 -4.43
C TYR A 71 -6.32 -8.69 -5.96
N LEU A 72 -7.38 -9.23 -6.58
CA LEU A 72 -7.65 -9.07 -8.01
C LEU A 72 -8.46 -7.79 -8.24
N HIS A 73 -7.92 -6.89 -9.05
CA HIS A 73 -8.65 -5.75 -9.56
C HIS A 73 -9.25 -6.13 -10.93
N ARG A 74 -10.54 -6.47 -10.94
CA ARG A 74 -11.23 -6.96 -12.15
C ARG A 74 -11.36 -5.86 -13.20
N GLY A 75 -11.15 -6.19 -14.47
CA GLY A 75 -11.46 -5.34 -15.60
C GLY A 75 -12.93 -4.95 -15.65
N VAL A 76 -13.21 -3.74 -16.15
CA VAL A 76 -14.54 -3.44 -16.67
C VAL A 76 -14.59 -3.97 -18.10
N ALA A 77 -15.66 -4.70 -18.43
CA ALA A 77 -15.91 -5.25 -19.77
C ALA A 77 -16.10 -4.14 -20.81
#